data_AF-A0A7W8YIX7-F1
#
_entry.id   AF-A0A7W8YIX7-F1
#
_cell.length_a   1.000
_cell.length_b   1.000
_cell.length_c   1.000
_cell.angle_alpha   90.00
_cell.angle_beta   90.00
_cell.angle_gamma   90.00
#
_symmetry.space_group_name_H-M   'P 1'
#
loop_
_entity.id
_entity.type
_entity.pdbx_description
1 polymer ?
#
loop_
_entity_poly.entity_id
_entity_poly.type
_entity_poly.pdbx_seq_one_letter_code
_entity_poly.pdbx_strand_id
1 'polypeptide(L)'
;MWSKAAMVMCAGMLAAVASAAPEGGSVVAVADGALIRYRGWLLALDGAQAATAADVRLLSASGAQAARLVTGKLQRDLPVWTVFEAAKDGTRLRITALPGLGASGPAALLLDFGAGDYRIVIPASSLARHEHGLLAQHYPGADLALLLQDSKRVMLPLGTADTQVFGQEQAAPYLFSKTKR
;
A
#
# COMPACT_ATOMS: atom_id res chain seq x y z
N MET A 1 38.92 -39.05 9.14
CA MET A 1 38.21 -38.50 7.96
C MET A 1 36.81 -38.09 8.38
N TRP A 2 36.61 -36.77 8.34
CA TRP A 2 35.38 -35.94 8.32
C TRP A 2 34.31 -36.01 9.43
N SER A 3 34.14 -34.82 10.03
CA SER A 3 33.18 -34.36 11.03
C SER A 3 31.72 -34.49 10.62
N LYS A 4 30.85 -34.84 11.57
CA LYS A 4 29.41 -34.57 11.49
C LYS A 4 29.17 -33.15 12.01
N ALA A 5 29.03 -32.22 11.07
CA ALA A 5 28.65 -30.85 11.33
C ALA A 5 27.20 -30.76 11.82
N ALA A 6 27.01 -29.86 12.78
CA ALA A 6 25.74 -29.50 13.38
C ALA A 6 24.72 -29.02 12.34
N MET A 7 23.51 -29.57 12.40
CA MET A 7 22.34 -28.99 11.75
C MET A 7 21.52 -28.29 12.84
N VAL A 8 21.95 -27.08 13.20
CA VAL A 8 21.11 -26.15 13.96
C VAL A 8 20.06 -25.63 12.98
N MET A 9 18.83 -26.12 13.09
CA MET A 9 17.66 -25.48 12.49
C MET A 9 17.49 -24.12 13.19
N CYS A 10 18.06 -23.07 12.61
CA CYS A 10 17.62 -21.72 12.87
C CYS A 10 16.23 -21.55 12.25
N ALA A 11 15.20 -21.90 13.00
CA ALA A 11 13.86 -21.38 12.77
C ALA A 11 13.95 -19.86 12.98
N GLY A 12 14.07 -19.13 11.89
CA GLY A 12 14.10 -17.67 11.89
C GLY A 12 12.83 -17.15 12.53
N MET A 13 12.91 -16.78 13.80
CA MET A 13 11.96 -15.91 14.44
C MET A 13 11.93 -14.59 13.67
N LEU A 14 10.92 -14.39 12.82
CA LEU A 14 10.45 -13.03 12.53
C LEU A 14 9.77 -12.52 13.80
N ALA A 15 10.59 -12.09 14.77
CA ALA A 15 10.12 -11.18 15.80
C ALA A 15 9.84 -9.85 15.09
N ALA A 16 8.60 -9.67 14.63
CA ALA A 16 8.13 -8.39 14.12
C ALA A 16 8.29 -7.38 15.24
N VAL A 17 9.32 -6.55 15.11
CA VAL A 17 9.65 -5.48 16.04
C VAL A 17 8.39 -4.64 16.17
N ALA A 18 7.78 -4.66 17.36
CA ALA A 18 6.85 -3.62 17.77
C ALA A 18 7.68 -2.34 18.01
N SER A 19 8.32 -1.81 16.96
CA SER A 19 8.89 -0.49 17.02
C SER A 19 7.70 0.47 17.12
N ALA A 20 7.70 1.31 18.15
CA ALA A 20 6.79 2.45 18.25
C ALA A 20 6.63 3.05 16.86
N ALA A 21 5.38 3.17 16.38
CA ALA A 21 5.10 3.68 15.06
C ALA A 21 5.86 5.02 14.92
N PRO A 22 6.69 5.20 13.87
CA PRO A 22 7.27 6.51 13.59
C PRO A 22 6.15 7.55 13.59
N GLU A 23 6.43 8.83 13.82
CA GLU A 23 5.41 9.89 13.83
C GLU A 23 4.53 9.95 12.55
N GLY A 24 4.91 9.23 11.49
CA GLY A 24 4.07 8.90 10.34
C GLY A 24 3.59 7.45 10.27
N GLY A 25 3.81 6.81 9.13
CA GLY A 25 3.28 5.49 8.82
C GLY A 25 4.29 4.55 8.20
N SER A 26 3.85 3.33 7.94
CA SER A 26 4.66 2.30 7.31
C SER A 26 3.86 1.53 6.27
N VAL A 27 4.52 1.14 5.18
CA VAL A 27 4.02 0.16 4.23
C VAL A 27 4.92 -1.07 4.25
N VAL A 28 4.30 -2.25 4.29
CA VAL A 28 4.97 -3.54 4.14
C VAL A 28 4.32 -4.27 2.97
N ALA A 29 5.09 -4.52 1.91
CA ALA A 29 4.64 -5.36 0.81
C ALA A 29 4.62 -6.83 1.26
N VAL A 30 3.53 -7.54 0.97
CA VAL A 30 3.35 -8.96 1.32
C VAL A 30 2.76 -9.66 0.10
N ALA A 31 3.60 -10.39 -0.64
CA ALA A 31 3.24 -10.99 -1.94
C ALA A 31 2.62 -9.94 -2.89
N ASP A 32 1.40 -10.17 -3.37
CA ASP A 32 0.62 -9.30 -4.25
C ASP A 32 -0.16 -8.20 -3.51
N GLY A 33 -0.09 -8.17 -2.18
CA GLY A 33 -0.75 -7.20 -1.31
C GLY A 33 0.21 -6.33 -0.52
N ALA A 34 -0.36 -5.48 0.33
CA ALA A 34 0.41 -4.65 1.26
C ALA A 34 -0.34 -4.42 2.57
N LEU A 35 0.41 -4.28 3.66
CA LEU A 35 -0.09 -3.78 4.94
C LEU A 35 0.35 -2.33 5.11
N ILE A 36 -0.60 -1.45 5.40
CA ILE A 36 -0.35 -0.02 5.60
C ILE A 36 -0.77 0.33 7.02
N ARG A 37 0.16 0.93 7.77
CA ARG A 37 -0.09 1.42 9.13
C ARG A 37 0.08 2.93 9.16
N TYR A 38 -0.87 3.62 9.80
CA TYR A 38 -0.79 5.06 9.97
C TYR A 38 -1.62 5.52 11.16
N ARG A 39 -0.98 6.08 12.20
CA ARG A 39 -1.65 6.67 13.39
C ARG A 39 -2.87 5.87 13.88
N GLY A 40 -2.66 4.60 14.22
CA GLY A 40 -3.70 3.70 14.73
C GLY A 40 -4.54 2.98 13.66
N TRP A 41 -4.49 3.41 12.39
CA TRP A 41 -5.06 2.66 11.28
C TRP A 41 -4.18 1.48 10.88
N LEU A 42 -4.82 0.34 10.62
CA LEU A 42 -4.26 -0.79 9.91
C LEU A 42 -5.13 -1.10 8.69
N LEU A 43 -4.55 -0.93 7.50
CA LEU A 43 -5.18 -1.26 6.24
C LEU A 43 -4.49 -2.48 5.63
N ALA A 44 -5.27 -3.38 5.06
CA ALA A 44 -4.78 -4.52 4.29
C ALA A 44 -5.25 -4.41 2.84
N LEU A 45 -4.31 -4.51 1.91
CA LEU A 45 -4.55 -4.47 0.47
C LEU A 45 -4.48 -5.89 -0.11
N ASP A 46 -5.48 -6.25 -0.90
CA ASP A 46 -5.61 -7.50 -1.65
C ASP A 46 -5.36 -8.74 -0.77
N GLY A 47 -4.42 -9.60 -1.16
CA GLY A 47 -4.09 -10.84 -0.46
C GLY A 47 -3.36 -10.66 0.88
N ALA A 48 -3.04 -9.42 1.29
CA ALA A 48 -2.27 -9.18 2.51
C ALA A 48 -3.03 -9.61 3.77
N GLN A 49 -2.40 -10.47 4.56
CA GLN A 49 -2.92 -10.94 5.84
C GLN A 49 -2.14 -10.30 6.98
N ALA A 50 -2.85 -9.64 7.89
CA ALA A 50 -2.29 -9.12 9.13
C ALA A 50 -2.54 -10.10 10.28
N ALA A 51 -1.61 -10.13 11.25
CA ALA A 51 -1.76 -10.91 12.48
C ALA A 51 -2.98 -10.46 13.32
N THR A 52 -3.39 -9.20 13.17
CA THR A 52 -4.58 -8.62 13.78
C THR A 52 -5.61 -8.28 12.71
N ALA A 53 -6.89 -8.18 13.07
CA ALA A 53 -7.90 -7.69 12.15
C ALA A 53 -7.53 -6.29 11.63
N ALA A 54 -7.59 -6.11 10.32
CA ALA A 54 -7.42 -4.80 9.68
C ALA A 54 -8.69 -3.96 9.90
N ASP A 55 -8.50 -2.66 10.15
CA ASP A 55 -9.61 -1.70 10.25
C ASP A 55 -10.33 -1.55 8.90
N VAL A 56 -9.54 -1.60 7.81
CA VAL A 56 -10.03 -1.53 6.43
C VAL A 56 -9.30 -2.57 5.59
N ARG A 57 -10.05 -3.39 4.85
CA ARG A 57 -9.53 -4.21 3.76
C ARG A 57 -9.91 -3.58 2.43
N LEU A 58 -8.93 -3.47 1.54
CA LEU A 58 -9.08 -2.93 0.20
C LEU A 58 -8.79 -4.03 -0.80
N LEU A 59 -9.71 -4.21 -1.74
CA LEU A 59 -9.53 -5.07 -2.89
C LEU A 59 -9.44 -4.17 -4.11
N SER A 60 -8.34 -4.28 -4.84
CA SER A 60 -8.08 -3.56 -6.08
C SER A 60 -9.13 -3.93 -7.14
N ALA A 61 -9.48 -2.98 -8.01
CA ALA A 61 -10.36 -3.25 -9.14
C ALA A 61 -9.75 -4.32 -10.07
N SER A 62 -10.60 -5.12 -10.73
CA SER A 62 -10.15 -6.15 -11.67
C SER A 62 -11.15 -6.33 -12.80
N GLY A 63 -10.69 -6.18 -14.05
CA GLY A 63 -11.56 -6.18 -15.22
C GLY A 63 -12.71 -5.17 -15.07
N ALA A 64 -13.95 -5.66 -15.16
CA ALA A 64 -15.17 -4.85 -15.00
C ALA A 64 -15.58 -4.62 -13.53
N GLN A 65 -14.89 -5.23 -12.56
CA GLN A 65 -15.23 -5.11 -11.16
C GLN A 65 -14.58 -3.85 -10.57
N ALA A 66 -15.41 -3.05 -9.88
CA ALA A 66 -14.93 -1.92 -9.10
C ALA A 66 -14.04 -2.39 -7.94
N ALA A 67 -13.17 -1.49 -7.47
CA ALA A 67 -12.45 -1.72 -6.22
C ALA A 67 -13.46 -1.88 -5.08
N ARG A 68 -13.10 -2.64 -4.05
CA ARG A 68 -14.00 -2.92 -2.93
C ARG A 68 -13.33 -2.61 -1.61
N LEU A 69 -14.11 -2.04 -0.70
CA LEU A 69 -13.71 -1.74 0.65
C LEU A 69 -14.53 -2.58 1.62
N VAL A 70 -13.87 -3.13 2.64
CA VAL A 70 -14.51 -3.82 3.77
C VAL A 70 -14.03 -3.21 5.08
N THR A 71 -14.95 -2.83 5.96
CA THR A 71 -14.64 -2.32 7.30
C THR A 71 -15.70 -2.82 8.29
N GLY A 72 -15.29 -3.64 9.26
CA GLY A 72 -16.22 -4.36 10.14
C GLY A 72 -17.23 -5.18 9.33
N LYS A 73 -18.52 -4.84 9.45
CA LYS A 73 -19.62 -5.47 8.69
C LYS A 73 -19.97 -4.74 7.39
N LEU A 74 -19.40 -3.56 7.15
CA LEU A 74 -19.65 -2.79 5.95
C LEU A 74 -18.79 -3.31 4.81
N GLN A 75 -19.43 -3.63 3.69
CA GLN A 75 -18.78 -3.90 2.42
C GLN A 75 -19.34 -2.92 1.38
N ARG A 76 -18.44 -2.27 0.63
CA ARG A 76 -18.82 -1.24 -0.34
C ARG A 76 -17.96 -1.34 -1.59
N ASP A 77 -18.61 -1.36 -2.73
CA ASP A 77 -17.94 -1.18 -4.01
C ASP A 77 -17.64 0.32 -4.23
N LEU A 78 -16.46 0.60 -4.77
CA LEU A 78 -15.92 1.93 -5.03
C LEU A 78 -15.73 2.10 -6.55
N PRO A 79 -16.80 2.39 -7.31
CA PRO A 79 -16.66 2.74 -8.72
C PRO A 79 -15.88 4.04 -8.88
N VAL A 80 -15.34 4.29 -10.07
CA VAL A 80 -14.51 5.47 -10.36
C VAL A 80 -15.23 6.76 -9.91
N TRP A 81 -14.45 7.70 -9.35
CA TRP A 81 -14.86 8.97 -8.75
C TRP A 81 -15.65 8.89 -7.44
N THR A 82 -15.86 7.69 -6.90
CA THR A 82 -16.43 7.58 -5.55
C THR A 82 -15.41 7.81 -4.46
N VAL A 83 -15.92 8.28 -3.32
CA VAL A 83 -15.15 8.57 -2.12
C VAL A 83 -15.75 7.80 -0.95
N PHE A 84 -14.89 7.22 -0.14
CA PHE A 84 -15.20 6.74 1.20
C PHE A 84 -14.35 7.50 2.21
N GLU A 85 -14.96 7.91 3.33
CA GLU A 85 -14.27 8.60 4.40
C GLU A 85 -14.58 7.96 5.74
N ALA A 86 -13.56 7.82 6.57
CA ALA A 86 -13.69 7.35 7.94
C ALA A 86 -12.72 8.12 8.84
N ALA A 87 -12.99 8.11 10.14
CA ALA A 87 -12.11 8.69 11.15
C ALA A 87 -11.96 7.71 12.33
N LYS A 88 -10.74 7.65 12.87
CA LYS A 88 -10.38 6.83 14.03
C LYS A 88 -9.40 7.62 14.87
N ASP A 89 -9.68 7.80 16.16
CA ASP A 89 -8.80 8.47 17.13
C ASP A 89 -8.27 9.83 16.63
N GLY A 90 -9.15 10.64 16.02
CA GLY A 90 -8.80 11.95 15.46
C GLY A 90 -8.06 11.93 14.12
N THR A 91 -7.71 10.74 13.60
CA THR A 91 -7.07 10.57 12.28
C THR A 91 -8.10 10.23 11.21
N ARG A 92 -8.19 11.07 10.18
CA ARG A 92 -9.07 10.86 9.02
C ARG A 92 -8.38 9.98 7.97
N LEU A 93 -9.16 9.12 7.34
CA LEU A 93 -8.80 8.35 6.16
C LEU A 93 -9.83 8.63 5.08
N ARG A 94 -9.38 9.14 3.94
CA ARG A 94 -10.17 9.29 2.72
C ARG A 94 -9.65 8.35 1.66
N ILE A 95 -10.54 7.60 1.04
CA ILE A 95 -10.24 6.65 -0.02
C ILE A 95 -11.04 7.07 -1.24
N THR A 96 -10.35 7.42 -2.31
CA THR A 96 -10.97 7.87 -3.56
C THR A 96 -10.65 6.86 -4.66
N ALA A 97 -11.67 6.36 -5.35
CA ALA A 97 -11.47 5.61 -6.58
C ALA A 97 -11.22 6.59 -7.73
N LEU A 98 -10.08 6.47 -8.39
CA LEU A 98 -9.65 7.31 -9.50
C LEU A 98 -9.63 6.49 -10.80
N PRO A 99 -9.67 7.14 -11.98
CA PRO A 99 -9.40 6.46 -13.24
C PRO A 99 -8.06 5.73 -13.20
N GLY A 100 -7.99 4.59 -13.89
CA GLY A 100 -6.71 3.94 -14.20
C GLY A 100 -5.90 4.76 -15.21
N LEU A 101 -4.61 4.44 -15.33
CA LEU A 101 -3.69 5.11 -16.27
C LEU A 101 -4.13 4.99 -17.74
N GLY A 102 -4.79 3.89 -18.11
CA GLY A 102 -5.38 3.69 -19.43
C GLY A 102 -6.82 4.20 -19.51
N ALA A 103 -7.24 4.66 -20.69
CA ALA A 103 -8.58 5.22 -20.93
C ALA A 103 -9.76 4.30 -20.53
N SER A 104 -9.52 2.99 -20.44
CA SER A 104 -10.48 1.99 -19.94
C SER A 104 -9.87 1.05 -18.89
N GLY A 105 -8.81 1.50 -18.24
CA GLY A 105 -8.13 0.73 -17.21
C GLY A 105 -8.97 0.62 -15.92
N PRO A 106 -8.77 -0.45 -15.12
CA PRO A 106 -9.42 -0.59 -13.83
C PRO A 106 -9.04 0.57 -12.90
N ALA A 107 -9.98 0.93 -12.02
CA ALA A 107 -9.83 2.06 -11.11
C ALA A 107 -8.60 1.92 -10.20
N ALA A 108 -7.85 3.00 -10.03
CA ALA A 108 -6.86 3.11 -8.98
C ALA A 108 -7.50 3.57 -7.67
N LEU A 109 -6.89 3.27 -6.53
CA LEU A 109 -7.28 3.84 -5.24
C LEU A 109 -6.29 4.90 -4.79
N LEU A 110 -6.77 6.06 -4.34
CA LEU A 110 -5.98 7.06 -3.64
C LEU A 110 -6.37 7.08 -2.17
N LEU A 111 -5.40 6.77 -1.32
CA LEU A 111 -5.49 6.92 0.12
C LEU A 111 -4.95 8.30 0.51
N ASP A 112 -5.75 9.08 1.22
CA ASP A 112 -5.38 10.38 1.77
C ASP A 112 -5.61 10.36 3.28
N PHE A 113 -4.53 10.54 4.05
CA PHE A 113 -4.55 10.52 5.51
C PHE A 113 -4.87 11.90 6.15
N GLY A 114 -5.34 12.86 5.34
CA GLY A 114 -5.81 14.17 5.79
C GLY A 114 -4.70 15.18 6.12
N ALA A 115 -5.09 16.43 6.40
CA ALA A 115 -4.21 17.51 6.89
C ALA A 115 -2.89 17.73 6.12
N GLY A 116 -2.89 17.43 4.82
CA GLY A 116 -1.70 17.49 3.96
C GLY A 116 -0.62 16.48 4.32
N ASP A 117 -0.94 15.39 5.05
CA ASP A 117 0.04 14.44 5.59
C ASP A 117 0.70 13.59 4.49
N TYR A 118 0.06 12.52 4.07
CA TYR A 118 0.64 11.57 3.11
C TYR A 118 -0.45 10.99 2.22
N ARG A 119 -0.12 10.77 0.94
CA ARG A 119 -1.04 10.19 -0.05
C ARG A 119 -0.39 9.01 -0.75
N ILE A 120 -1.12 7.90 -0.78
CA ILE A 120 -0.68 6.66 -1.42
C ILE A 120 -1.64 6.35 -2.55
N VAL A 121 -1.13 6.24 -3.78
CA VAL A 121 -1.90 5.72 -4.91
C VAL A 121 -1.63 4.23 -5.10
N ILE A 122 -2.68 3.48 -5.42
CA ILE A 122 -2.65 2.04 -5.62
C ILE A 122 -3.27 1.77 -6.99
N PRO A 123 -2.46 1.75 -8.07
CA PRO A 123 -2.93 1.31 -9.37
C PRO A 123 -3.36 -0.16 -9.32
N ALA A 124 -4.48 -0.47 -9.97
CA ALA A 124 -4.99 -1.83 -10.08
C ALA A 124 -4.30 -2.64 -11.20
N SER A 125 -3.75 -1.96 -12.22
CA SER A 125 -3.02 -2.61 -13.31
C SER A 125 -1.53 -2.69 -13.03
N SER A 126 -0.91 -3.75 -13.58
CA SER A 126 0.55 -3.79 -13.67
C SER A 126 1.03 -2.69 -14.60
N LEU A 127 2.14 -2.05 -14.20
CA LEU A 127 2.72 -0.95 -14.95
C LEU A 127 4.14 -1.32 -15.37
N ALA A 128 4.50 -1.04 -16.62
CA ALA A 128 5.88 -1.24 -17.04
C ALA A 128 6.77 -0.14 -16.46
N ARG A 129 8.05 -0.46 -16.21
CA ARG A 129 9.00 0.46 -15.58
C ARG A 129 9.10 1.82 -16.27
N HIS A 130 9.03 1.86 -17.60
CA HIS A 130 9.13 3.10 -18.37
C HIS A 130 7.91 4.01 -18.22
N GLU A 131 6.76 3.48 -17.78
CA GLU A 131 5.53 4.23 -17.57
C GLU A 131 5.44 4.83 -16.15
N HIS A 132 6.37 4.48 -15.26
CA HIS A 132 6.41 4.99 -13.88
C HIS A 132 6.43 6.53 -13.83
N GLY A 133 7.11 7.19 -14.78
CA GLY A 133 7.17 8.65 -14.87
C GLY A 133 5.82 9.32 -15.12
N LEU A 134 4.82 8.59 -15.60
CA LEU A 134 3.47 9.10 -15.85
C LEU A 134 2.61 9.18 -14.57
N LEU A 135 2.97 8.43 -13.53
CA LEU A 135 2.18 8.35 -12.29
C LEU A 135 2.01 9.70 -11.61
N ALA A 136 3.08 10.49 -11.51
CA ALA A 136 3.02 11.80 -10.88
C ALA A 136 2.13 12.79 -11.66
N GLN A 137 2.05 12.63 -12.99
CA GLN A 137 1.19 13.46 -13.84
C GLN A 137 -0.28 13.04 -13.72
N HIS A 138 -0.54 11.73 -13.69
CA HIS A 138 -1.89 11.19 -13.67
C HIS A 138 -2.54 11.24 -12.28
N TYR A 139 -1.72 11.13 -11.22
CA TYR A 139 -2.16 11.16 -9.82
C TYR A 139 -1.45 12.29 -9.07
N PRO A 140 -1.77 13.56 -9.38
CA PRO A 140 -1.07 14.70 -8.82
C PRO A 140 -1.17 14.75 -7.30
N GLY A 141 -0.03 14.96 -6.66
CA GLY A 141 0.08 15.05 -5.20
C GLY A 141 0.02 13.71 -4.47
N ALA A 142 0.09 12.56 -5.15
CA ALA A 142 0.46 11.30 -4.49
C ALA A 142 1.95 11.35 -4.11
N ASP A 143 2.30 10.85 -2.92
CA ASP A 143 3.69 10.77 -2.43
C ASP A 143 4.30 9.38 -2.63
N LEU A 144 3.46 8.36 -2.82
CA LEU A 144 3.86 6.97 -2.99
C LEU A 144 2.89 6.25 -3.92
N ALA A 145 3.41 5.42 -4.83
CA ALA A 145 2.65 4.44 -5.58
C ALA A 145 2.95 3.01 -5.09
N LEU A 146 1.90 2.21 -4.89
CA LEU A 146 1.98 0.77 -4.64
C LEU A 146 1.64 0.00 -5.91
N LEU A 147 2.66 -0.26 -6.71
CA LEU A 147 2.55 -0.93 -8.01
C LEU A 147 2.44 -2.43 -7.82
N LEU A 148 1.64 -3.08 -8.67
CA LEU A 148 1.69 -4.53 -8.84
C LEU A 148 2.64 -4.83 -9.99
N GLN A 149 3.74 -5.54 -9.75
CA GLN A 149 4.69 -5.94 -10.79
C GLN A 149 5.07 -7.40 -10.57
N ASP A 150 4.92 -8.23 -11.59
CA ASP A 150 5.26 -9.66 -11.52
C ASP A 150 4.56 -10.37 -10.33
N SER A 151 3.30 -10.01 -10.08
CA SER A 151 2.48 -10.46 -8.93
C SER A 151 3.04 -10.07 -7.55
N LYS A 152 3.87 -9.03 -7.48
CA LYS A 152 4.43 -8.51 -6.23
C LYS A 152 4.12 -7.02 -6.07
N ARG A 153 3.90 -6.58 -4.83
CA ARG A 153 3.82 -5.15 -4.54
C ARG A 153 5.19 -4.50 -4.48
N VAL A 154 5.30 -3.40 -5.21
CA VAL A 154 6.49 -2.58 -5.34
C VAL A 154 6.12 -1.15 -4.96
N MET A 155 6.92 -0.54 -4.12
CA MET A 155 6.74 0.82 -3.61
C MET A 155 7.59 1.78 -4.44
N LEU A 156 6.97 2.84 -4.96
CA LEU A 156 7.64 3.88 -5.73
C LEU A 156 7.28 5.25 -5.14
N PRO A 157 8.19 5.91 -4.40
CA PRO A 157 7.97 7.27 -3.96
C PRO A 157 7.83 8.20 -5.17
N LEU A 158 6.89 9.11 -5.06
CA LEU A 158 6.56 10.10 -6.07
C LEU A 158 6.93 11.48 -5.51
N GLY A 159 7.47 12.36 -6.35
CA GLY A 159 7.78 13.75 -5.95
C GLY A 159 9.25 14.05 -5.59
N THR A 160 10.19 13.12 -5.80
CA THR A 160 11.63 13.42 -5.81
C THR A 160 12.24 13.09 -7.17
N ALA A 161 13.31 13.80 -7.56
CA ALA A 161 13.94 13.66 -8.87
C ALA A 161 14.57 12.26 -9.09
N ASP A 162 14.96 11.59 -8.00
CA ASP A 162 15.41 10.22 -7.99
C ASP A 162 14.27 9.28 -7.56
N THR A 163 13.49 8.83 -8.55
CA THR A 163 12.38 7.88 -8.36
C THR A 163 12.94 6.49 -8.04
N GLN A 164 13.31 6.28 -6.79
CA GLN A 164 13.80 4.99 -6.32
C GLN A 164 12.65 3.99 -6.24
N VAL A 165 12.77 2.87 -6.97
CA VAL A 165 11.81 1.76 -6.88
C VAL A 165 12.26 0.83 -5.74
N PHE A 166 11.38 0.59 -4.78
CA PHE A 166 11.59 -0.35 -3.68
C PHE A 166 10.74 -1.60 -3.94
N GLY A 167 11.37 -2.75 -4.18
CA GLY A 167 10.63 -4.00 -4.44
C GLY A 167 11.51 -5.23 -4.57
N GLN A 168 10.94 -6.36 -4.14
CA GLN A 168 11.53 -7.68 -3.81
C GLN A 168 12.21 -7.71 -2.44
N GLU A 169 11.58 -8.41 -1.48
CA GLU A 169 12.11 -8.70 -0.14
C GLU A 169 12.71 -7.48 0.58
N GLN A 170 11.92 -6.43 0.76
CA GLN A 170 12.28 -5.47 1.79
C GLN A 170 12.03 -6.17 3.14
N ALA A 171 13.09 -6.73 3.73
CA ALA A 171 13.05 -7.27 5.08
C ALA A 171 12.58 -6.21 6.11
N ALA A 172 12.67 -4.93 5.74
CA ALA A 172 12.25 -3.79 6.53
C ALA A 172 11.05 -3.06 5.88
N PRO A 173 10.11 -2.55 6.70
CA PRO A 173 9.02 -1.68 6.23
C PRO A 173 9.52 -0.41 5.53
N TYR A 174 8.80 0.06 4.51
CA TYR A 174 8.95 1.43 4.00
C TYR A 174 8.30 2.39 5.00
N LEU A 175 9.07 3.29 5.57
CA LEU A 175 8.59 4.27 6.53
C LEU A 175 8.36 5.61 5.84
N PHE A 176 7.26 6.27 6.17
CA PHE A 176 6.94 7.60 5.68
C PHE A 176 6.50 8.50 6.82
N SER A 177 6.74 9.80 6.66
CA SER A 177 6.30 10.84 7.59
C SER A 177 5.43 11.86 6.86
N LYS A 178 4.83 12.77 7.62
CA LYS A 178 4.13 13.94 7.07
C LYS A 178 5.02 14.63 6.02
N THR A 179 4.51 14.78 4.81
CA THR A 179 5.16 15.61 3.79
C THR A 179 4.77 17.07 4.06
N LYS A 180 5.74 18.00 4.12
CA LYS A 180 5.41 19.42 4.05
C LYS A 180 5.05 19.73 2.61
N ARG A 181 3.80 20.08 2.36
CA ARG A 181 3.27 20.47 1.04
C ARG A 181 3.09 21.97 0.97
#